data_AF-A0A2Z5T8P0-F1
#
_entry.id   AF-A0A2Z5T8P0-F1
#
_cell.length_a   1.000
_cell.length_b   1.000
_cell.length_c   1.000
_cell.angle_alpha   90.00
_cell.angle_beta   90.00
_cell.angle_gamma   90.00
#
_symmetry.space_group_name_H-M   'P 1'
#
loop_
_entity.id
_entity.type
_entity.pdbx_description
1 polymer ?
#
loop_
_entity_poly.entity_id
_entity_poly.type
_entity_poly.pdbx_seq_one_letter_code
_entity_poly.pdbx_strand_id
1 'polypeptide(L)' 'MSAKIKKGSLVRTVRERLENSLEAQSSDSRHFPRYIFESKGEILELNDEYALVKFYIPTPNVWFRLDQLEIID' A
#
# COMPACT_ATOMS: atom_id res chain seq x y z
N MET A 1 -16.51 0.18 -6.88
CA MET A 1 -16.53 0.63 -8.29
C MET A 1 -15.25 1.42 -8.51
N SER A 2 -14.40 0.94 -9.42
CA SER A 2 -13.02 1.34 -9.65
C SER A 2 -12.83 2.87 -9.72
N ALA A 3 -12.39 3.48 -8.62
CA ALA A 3 -11.51 4.62 -8.74
C ALA A 3 -10.22 4.02 -9.31
N LYS A 4 -10.00 4.16 -10.62
CA LYS A 4 -8.85 3.59 -11.32
C LYS A 4 -7.60 4.10 -10.60
N ILE A 5 -7.00 3.24 -9.79
CA ILE A 5 -5.70 3.46 -9.18
C ILE A 5 -4.74 3.76 -10.34
N LYS A 6 -4.14 4.94 -10.34
CA LYS A 6 -3.25 5.41 -11.40
C LYS A 6 -1.88 5.69 -10.80
N LYS A 7 -0.87 5.66 -11.67
CA LYS A 7 0.47 6.11 -11.33
C LYS A 7 0.41 7.59 -10.92
N GLY A 8 1.07 7.93 -9.81
CA GLY A 8 1.04 9.26 -9.19
C GLY A 8 -0.16 9.53 -8.27
N SER A 9 -1.09 8.59 -8.12
CA SER A 9 -2.16 8.74 -7.12
C SER A 9 -1.63 8.55 -5.70
N LEU A 10 -2.19 9.32 -4.76
CA LEU A 10 -1.94 9.15 -3.34
C LEU A 10 -2.86 8.06 -2.78
N VAL A 11 -2.27 7.16 -2.01
CA VAL A 11 -2.97 6.01 -1.43
C VAL A 11 -2.67 5.84 0.05
N ARG A 12 -3.58 5.13 0.71
CA ARG A 12 -3.43 4.63 2.07
C ARG A 12 -3.60 3.12 2.08
N THR A 13 -2.85 2.45 2.94
CA THR A 13 -3.01 1.01 3.15
C THR A 13 -4.14 0.73 4.14
N VAL A 14 -5.03 -0.19 3.80
CA VAL A 14 -6.11 -0.65 4.67
C VAL A 14 -5.60 -1.76 5.58
N ARG A 15 -5.58 -1.51 6.89
CA ARG A 15 -5.05 -2.44 7.89
C ARG A 15 -5.68 -3.83 7.81
N GLU A 16 -7.01 -3.90 7.79
CA GLU A 16 -7.76 -5.17 7.80
C GLU A 16 -7.49 -6.03 6.56
N ARG A 17 -7.25 -5.39 5.41
CA ARG A 17 -6.93 -6.07 4.14
C ARG A 17 -5.49 -6.57 4.12
N LEU A 18 -4.57 -5.87 4.78
CA LEU A 18 -3.16 -6.25 4.87
C LEU A 18 -2.94 -7.37 5.90
N GLU A 19 -3.51 -7.25 7.10
CA GLU A 19 -3.27 -8.22 8.20
C GLU A 19 -3.74 -9.64 7.89
N ASN A 20 -4.79 -9.79 7.08
CA ASN A 20 -5.34 -11.09 6.68
C ASN A 20 -4.77 -11.63 5.36
N SER A 21 -3.73 -11.00 4.81
CA SER A 21 -3.21 -11.34 3.49
C SER A 21 -1.95 -12.22 3.52
N LEU A 22 -1.59 -12.78 2.36
CA LEU A 22 -0.35 -13.53 2.20
C LEU A 22 0.88 -12.62 2.39
N GLU A 23 0.77 -11.35 1.99
CA GLU A 23 1.83 -10.35 2.12
C GLU A 23 2.16 -10.05 3.60
N ALA A 24 1.20 -10.22 4.52
CA ALA A 24 1.49 -10.14 5.96
C ALA A 24 2.44 -11.22 6.46
N GLN A 25 2.53 -12.38 5.79
CA GLN A 25 3.50 -13.43 6.15
C GLN A 25 4.93 -13.08 5.75
N SER A 26 5.10 -12.18 4.77
CA SER A 26 6.41 -11.72 4.32
C SER A 26 7.01 -10.65 5.23
N SER A 27 6.20 -10.06 6.10
CA SER A 27 6.59 -9.03 7.06
C SER A 27 6.40 -9.53 8.50
N ASP A 28 6.89 -8.77 9.48
CA ASP A 28 6.53 -9.03 10.88
C ASP A 28 5.07 -8.63 11.12
N SER A 29 4.17 -9.61 11.00
CA SER A 29 2.73 -9.46 11.19
C SER A 29 2.34 -8.92 12.58
N ARG A 30 3.22 -9.03 13.58
CA ARG A 30 2.95 -8.50 14.94
C ARG A 30 3.23 -7.00 15.02
N HIS A 31 4.08 -6.47 14.14
CA HIS A 31 4.55 -5.09 14.19
C HIS A 31 4.61 -4.46 12.80
N PHE A 32 3.46 -4.07 12.26
CA PHE A 32 3.42 -3.16 11.12
C PHE A 32 3.77 -1.73 11.54
N PRO A 33 4.74 -1.08 10.86
CA PRO A 33 5.05 0.32 11.10
C PRO A 33 3.83 1.22 10.89
N ARG A 34 3.62 2.18 11.79
CA ARG A 34 2.47 3.10 11.76
C ARG A 34 2.39 3.90 10.45
N TYR A 35 3.53 4.24 9.86
CA TYR A 35 3.58 5.03 8.63
C TYR A 35 2.85 4.38 7.46
N ILE A 36 2.78 3.05 7.39
CA ILE A 36 2.11 2.34 6.29
C ILE A 36 0.60 2.64 6.27
N PHE A 37 0.02 2.90 7.44
CA PHE A 37 -1.42 3.17 7.61
C PHE A 37 -1.74 4.64 7.81
N GLU A 38 -0.87 5.39 8.48
CA GLU A 38 -1.12 6.78 8.88
C GLU A 38 -0.59 7.79 7.85
N SER A 39 0.44 7.43 7.07
CA SER A 39 1.01 8.32 6.07
C SER A 39 0.42 8.09 4.68
N LYS A 40 0.53 9.10 3.82
CA LYS A 40 0.18 8.98 2.40
C LYS A 40 1.35 8.30 1.67
N GLY A 41 1.04 7.34 0.80
CA GLY A 41 1.98 6.77 -0.15
C GLY A 41 1.67 7.23 -1.56
N GLU A 42 2.70 7.37 -2.41
CA GLU A 42 2.55 7.66 -3.83
C GLU A 42 2.79 6.40 -4.65
N ILE A 43 1.94 6.15 -5.65
CA ILE A 43 2.12 5.03 -6.56
C ILE A 43 3.15 5.38 -7.64
N LEU A 44 4.26 4.66 -7.64
CA LEU A 44 5.31 4.80 -8.66
C LEU A 44 5.07 3.91 -9.87
N GLU A 45 4.55 2.71 -9.65
CA GLU A 45 4.39 1.69 -10.66
C GLU A 45 3.18 0.82 -10.36
N LEU A 46 2.54 0.32 -11.42
CA LEU A 46 1.34 -0.51 -11.37
C LEU A 46 1.52 -1.69 -12.30
N ASN A 47 1.20 -2.87 -11.77
CA ASN A 47 0.96 -4.08 -12.53
C ASN A 47 -0.55 -4.39 -12.50
N ASP A 48 -0.96 -5.51 -13.08
CA ASP A 48 -2.38 -5.89 -13.14
C ASP A 48 -3.01 -6.08 -11.75
N GLU A 49 -2.24 -6.57 -10.78
CA GLU A 49 -2.74 -6.91 -9.43
C GLU A 49 -2.05 -6.15 -8.28
N TYR A 50 -0.90 -5.52 -8.55
CA TYR A 50 -0.03 -4.92 -7.54
C TYR A 50 0.35 -3.49 -7.88
N ALA A 51 0.62 -2.69 -6.86
CA ALA A 51 1.14 -1.33 -6.96
C ALA A 51 2.41 -1.18 -6.13
N LEU A 52 3.42 -0.52 -6.72
CA LEU A 52 4.62 -0.09 -6.01
C LEU A 52 4.37 1.26 -5.37
N VAL A 53 4.36 1.28 -4.04
CA VAL A 53 4.08 2.47 -3.24
C VAL A 53 5.38 3.00 -2.63
N LYS A 54 5.61 4.30 -2.81
CA LYS A 54 6.67 5.06 -2.15
C LYS A 54 6.07 5.86 -1.01
N PHE A 55 6.65 5.71 0.18
CA PHE A 55 6.30 6.53 1.34
C PHE A 55 7.25 7.73 1.45
N TYR A 56 6.82 8.80 2.13
CA TYR A 56 7.61 10.03 2.34
C TYR A 56 8.68 9.91 3.44
N ILE A 57 9.10 8.68 3.74
CA ILE A 57 10.10 8.31 4.74
C ILE A 57 11.23 7.61 3.98
N PRO A 58 12.50 7.69 4.42
CA PRO A 58 13.63 7.00 3.77
C PRO A 58 13.59 5.47 3.98
N THR A 59 12.54 4.83 3.51
CA THR A 59 12.34 3.39 3.47
C THR A 59 12.27 2.92 2.02
N PRO A 60 12.63 1.67 1.73
CA PRO A 60 12.41 1.10 0.40
C PRO A 60 10.93 1.17 0.02
N ASN A 61 10.68 1.23 -1.30
CA ASN A 61 9.33 1.16 -1.83
C ASN A 61 8.76 -0.25 -1.61
N VAL A 62 7.44 -0.34 -1.41
CA VAL A 62 6.77 -1.61 -1.07
C VAL A 62 5.71 -1.93 -2.10
N TRP A 63 5.66 -3.19 -2.52
CA TRP A 63 4.60 -3.71 -3.37
C TRP A 63 3.40 -4.12 -2.52
N PHE A 64 2.24 -3.56 -2.83
CA PHE A 64 0.96 -3.93 -2.22
C PHE A 64 0.01 -4.44 -3.28
N ARG A 65 -0.93 -5.30 -2.91
CA ARG A 65 -2.04 -5.63 -3.81
C ARG A 65 -3.00 -4.45 -3.89
N LEU A 66 -3.65 -4.29 -5.05
CA LEU A 66 -4.59 -3.20 -5.29
C LEU A 66 -5.80 -3.25 -4.34
N ASP A 67 -6.18 -4.42 -3.84
CA ASP A 67 -7.26 -4.60 -2.86
C ASP A 67 -6.90 -4.09 -1.45
N GLN A 68 -5.61 -3.94 -1.14
CA GLN A 68 -5.11 -3.42 0.14
C GLN A 68 -5.04 -1.89 0.16
N LEU A 69 -5.22 -1.23 -0.98
CA LEU A 69 -5.02 0.21 -1.13
C LEU A 69 -6.34 0.95 -1.31
N GLU A 70 -6.44 2.10 -0.65
CA GLU A 70 -7.50 3.08 -0.84
C GLU A 70 -6.91 4.38 -1.37
N ILE A 71 -7.55 4.98 -2.38
CA ILE A 71 -7.14 6.30 -2.89
C ILE A 71 -7.56 7.36 -1.87
N ILE A 72 -6.62 8.24 -1.54
CA ILE A 72 -6.89 9.46 -0.78
C ILE A 72 -6.97 10.59 -1.80
N ASP A 73 -8.15 11.18 -1.97
CA ASP A 73 -8.32 12.45 -2.70
C ASP A 73 -7.62 13.61 -1.95
#